data_AF-Q67BZ9-F1
#
_entry.id   AF-Q67BZ9-F1
#
_cell.length_a   1.000
_cell.length_b   1.000
_cell.length_c   1.000
_cell.angle_alpha   90.00
_cell.angle_beta   90.00
_cell.angle_gamma   90.00
#
_symmetry.space_group_name_H-M   'P 1'
#
loop_
_entity.id
_entity.type
_entity.pdbx_description
1 polymer ?
#
loop_
_entity_poly.entity_id
_entity_poly.type
_entity_poly.pdbx_seq_one_letter_code
_entity_poly.pdbx_strand_id
1 'polypeptide(L)'
;THWKHGGIVGVFGYGGGIVGRYSDVPERFPGVEHFHTLRVAQPASKYYSSENLRKLADLWEKHGSGVTNFHGSTGDIILLGARTENLEPFFWDLTHEMGQDLGGSGSNLRTPACCLGQSRLRVGLLPNTQVSLYHLNLHYQDEIIV
;
A
#
# COMPACT_ATOMS: atom_id res chain seq x y z
N THR A 1 13.24 18.93 8.03
CA THR A 1 12.51 18.21 6.96
C THR A 1 12.20 19.21 5.86
N HIS A 2 12.23 18.80 4.59
CA HIS A 2 11.94 19.66 3.42
C HIS A 2 10.62 19.28 2.73
N TRP A 3 9.65 18.92 3.57
CA TRP A 3 8.31 18.55 3.16
C TRP A 3 7.32 19.49 3.84
N LYS A 4 6.35 20.00 3.09
CA LYS A 4 5.23 20.77 3.63
C LYS A 4 4.40 19.93 4.60
N HIS A 5 3.66 20.61 5.46
CA HIS A 5 2.72 19.96 6.37
C HIS A 5 1.59 19.27 5.59
N GLY A 6 1.35 17.99 5.90
CA GLY A 6 0.19 17.25 5.40
C GLY A 6 0.12 17.10 3.87
N GLY A 7 -1.10 16.82 3.42
CA GLY A 7 -1.49 16.60 2.03
C GLY A 7 -2.68 15.64 1.98
N ILE A 8 -3.81 16.10 1.47
CA ILE A 8 -5.03 15.29 1.33
C ILE A 8 -5.21 14.95 -0.14
N VAL A 9 -5.02 13.68 -0.46
CA VAL A 9 -5.18 13.09 -1.79
C VAL A 9 -5.66 11.65 -1.59
N GLY A 10 -6.35 11.10 -2.58
CA GLY A 10 -6.94 9.76 -2.51
C GLY A 10 -7.43 9.32 -3.88
N VAL A 11 -8.16 8.21 -3.89
CA VAL A 11 -8.91 7.70 -5.06
C VAL A 11 -10.39 7.66 -4.72
N PHE A 12 -11.26 7.78 -5.71
CA PHE A 12 -12.69 7.81 -5.52
C PHE A 12 -13.20 6.53 -4.87
N GLY A 13 -14.11 6.70 -3.91
CA GLY A 13 -14.67 5.62 -3.09
C GLY A 13 -13.87 5.31 -1.82
N TYR A 14 -12.63 5.80 -1.69
CA TYR A 14 -11.74 5.48 -0.57
C TYR A 14 -11.41 6.76 0.21
N GLY A 15 -11.61 6.73 1.53
CA GLY A 15 -11.21 7.79 2.46
C GLY A 15 -9.75 7.71 2.91
N GLY A 16 -9.05 6.62 2.58
CA GLY A 16 -7.68 6.34 3.01
C GLY A 16 -6.82 5.60 1.98
N GLY A 17 -5.63 5.18 2.41
CA GLY A 17 -4.66 4.38 1.64
C GLY A 17 -3.53 5.18 0.98
N ILE A 18 -3.69 6.49 0.83
CA ILE A 18 -2.67 7.36 0.22
C ILE A 18 -2.31 8.50 1.17
N VAL A 19 -1.01 8.70 1.37
CA VAL A 19 -0.48 9.79 2.20
C VAL A 19 0.08 10.88 1.28
N GLY A 20 -0.63 12.00 1.22
CA GLY A 20 -0.20 13.17 0.46
C GLY A 20 1.05 13.81 1.06
N ARG A 21 1.95 14.24 0.17
CA ARG A 21 3.21 14.90 0.52
C ARG A 21 3.68 15.79 -0.62
N TYR A 22 4.11 16.99 -0.26
CA TYR A 22 4.58 18.03 -1.18
C TYR A 22 5.90 18.63 -0.71
N SER A 23 6.82 18.88 -1.64
CA SER A 23 8.08 19.57 -1.31
C SER A 23 7.85 21.02 -0.88
N ASP A 24 8.65 21.52 0.08
CA ASP A 24 8.66 22.94 0.44
C ASP A 24 9.53 23.81 -0.49
N VAL A 25 10.30 23.19 -1.39
CA VAL A 25 11.19 23.85 -2.36
C VAL A 25 11.00 23.31 -3.80
N PRO A 26 9.77 23.34 -4.35
CA PRO A 26 9.45 22.70 -5.63
C PRO A 26 10.22 23.26 -6.82
N GLU A 27 10.59 24.54 -6.82
CA GLU A 27 11.40 25.14 -7.90
C GLU A 27 12.81 24.54 -7.98
N ARG A 28 13.39 24.12 -6.84
CA ARG A 28 14.71 23.49 -6.79
C ARG A 28 14.65 22.01 -7.13
N PHE A 29 13.57 21.33 -6.76
CA PHE A 29 13.38 19.89 -6.95
C PHE A 29 11.99 19.59 -7.54
N PRO A 30 11.75 19.94 -8.82
CA PRO A 30 10.43 19.80 -9.43
C PRO A 30 9.94 18.34 -9.52
N GLY A 31 10.87 17.37 -9.60
CA GLY A 31 10.54 15.94 -9.64
C GLY A 31 9.89 15.39 -8.37
N VAL A 32 9.96 16.11 -7.25
CA VAL A 32 9.32 15.73 -5.96
C VAL A 32 8.35 16.81 -5.45
N GLU A 33 7.90 17.69 -6.34
CA GLU A 33 6.83 18.65 -6.04
C GLU A 33 5.63 17.93 -5.42
N HIS A 34 5.20 16.83 -6.05
CA HIS A 34 4.28 15.83 -5.50
C HIS A 34 5.06 14.55 -5.28
N PHE A 35 4.99 13.99 -4.06
CA PHE A 35 5.69 12.75 -3.73
C PHE A 35 4.85 11.87 -2.80
N HIS A 36 3.65 11.53 -3.28
CA HIS A 36 2.65 10.83 -2.48
C HIS A 36 3.04 9.37 -2.23
N THR A 37 2.68 8.85 -1.07
CA THR A 37 2.95 7.46 -0.69
C THR A 37 1.68 6.64 -0.79
N LEU A 38 1.71 5.56 -1.59
CA LEU A 38 0.60 4.63 -1.73
C LEU A 38 0.87 3.40 -0.88
N ARG A 39 -0.14 2.95 -0.13
CA ARG A 39 -0.10 1.71 0.65
C ARG A 39 -0.83 0.64 -0.13
N VAL A 40 -0.14 -0.45 -0.47
CA VAL A 40 -0.74 -1.59 -1.16
C VAL A 40 -0.86 -2.75 -0.17
N ALA A 41 -2.05 -3.36 -0.11
CA ALA A 41 -2.34 -4.45 0.81
C ALA A 41 -1.45 -5.67 0.51
N GLN A 42 -0.72 -6.15 1.51
CA GLN A 42 0.17 -7.30 1.38
C GLN A 42 -0.59 -8.63 1.57
N PRO A 43 -0.16 -9.74 0.92
CA PRO A 43 -0.62 -11.06 1.28
C PRO A 43 -0.24 -11.43 2.72
N ALA A 44 -1.06 -12.29 3.35
CA ALA A 44 -0.83 -12.75 4.70
C ALA A 44 0.58 -13.36 4.87
N SER A 45 1.31 -12.88 5.88
CA SER A 45 2.71 -13.24 6.15
C SER A 45 3.72 -12.96 5.02
N LYS A 46 3.38 -12.11 4.03
CA LYS A 46 4.31 -11.57 3.04
C LYS A 46 5.00 -12.63 2.16
N TYR A 47 4.27 -13.67 1.77
CA TYR A 47 4.73 -14.63 0.76
C TYR A 47 4.40 -14.13 -0.65
N TYR A 48 5.36 -14.24 -1.56
CA TYR A 48 5.25 -13.72 -2.93
C TYR A 48 5.80 -14.72 -3.95
N SER A 49 5.24 -14.68 -5.16
CA SER A 49 5.91 -15.19 -6.35
C SER A 49 6.73 -14.07 -7.00
N SER A 50 7.81 -14.44 -7.71
CA SER A 50 8.59 -13.47 -8.49
C SER A 50 7.75 -12.80 -9.58
N GLU A 51 6.81 -13.53 -10.18
CA GLU A 51 5.86 -13.00 -11.16
C GLU A 51 5.02 -11.86 -10.57
N ASN A 52 4.45 -12.04 -9.38
CA ASN A 52 3.66 -11.01 -8.72
C ASN A 52 4.49 -9.75 -8.42
N LEU A 53 5.71 -9.92 -7.89
CA LEU A 53 6.59 -8.79 -7.59
C LEU A 53 7.07 -8.04 -8.84
N ARG A 54 7.31 -8.75 -9.95
CA ARG A 54 7.68 -8.12 -11.23
C ARG A 54 6.53 -7.30 -11.79
N LYS A 55 5.30 -7.85 -11.81
CA LYS A 55 4.11 -7.11 -12.23
C LYS A 55 3.91 -5.84 -11.40
N LEU A 56 4.08 -5.92 -10.07
CA LEU A 56 3.99 -4.74 -9.21
C LEU A 56 5.08 -3.70 -9.51
N ALA A 57 6.30 -4.16 -9.78
CA ALA A 57 7.41 -3.28 -10.14
C ALA A 57 7.16 -2.59 -11.49
N ASP A 58 6.65 -3.31 -12.49
CA ASP A 58 6.32 -2.76 -13.81
C ASP A 58 5.22 -1.68 -13.70
N LEU A 59 4.17 -1.93 -12.91
CA LEU A 59 3.14 -0.92 -12.62
C LEU A 59 3.71 0.29 -11.87
N TRP A 60 4.61 0.06 -10.91
CA TRP A 60 5.18 1.16 -10.14
C TRP A 60 6.18 2.00 -10.92
N GLU A 61 6.92 1.40 -11.85
CA GLU A 61 7.78 2.12 -12.79
C GLU A 61 6.94 2.97 -13.76
N LYS A 62 5.78 2.46 -14.20
CA LYS A 62 4.84 3.18 -15.06
C LYS A 62 4.23 4.42 -14.40
N HIS A 63 3.84 4.32 -13.13
CA HIS A 63 3.01 5.34 -12.46
C HIS A 63 3.72 6.14 -11.37
N GLY A 64 4.84 5.66 -10.87
CA GLY A 64 5.51 6.19 -9.69
C GLY A 64 7.00 6.43 -9.89
N SER A 65 7.72 6.51 -8.77
CA SER A 65 9.15 6.82 -8.76
C SER A 65 10.06 5.60 -8.92
N GLY A 66 9.50 4.38 -8.86
CA GLY A 66 10.26 3.13 -8.73
C GLY A 66 10.81 2.85 -7.31
N VAL A 67 10.71 3.80 -6.37
CA VAL A 67 11.19 3.64 -4.99
C VAL A 67 10.13 2.98 -4.11
N THR A 68 10.54 2.02 -3.28
CA THR A 68 9.61 1.29 -2.40
C THR A 68 10.20 1.05 -1.01
N ASN A 69 9.32 0.84 -0.01
CA ASN A 69 9.67 0.13 1.21
C ASN A 69 8.96 -1.22 1.24
N PHE A 70 9.73 -2.28 1.46
CA PHE A 70 9.27 -3.65 1.62
C PHE A 70 9.61 -4.13 3.04
N HIS A 71 8.79 -3.84 4.05
CA HIS A 71 7.41 -3.30 4.07
C HIS A 71 7.29 -2.11 5.02
N GLY A 72 6.12 -1.47 5.04
CA GLY A 72 5.73 -0.58 6.13
C GLY A 72 5.59 -1.37 7.45
N SER A 73 5.81 -0.69 8.58
CA SER A 73 5.78 -1.33 9.91
C SER A 73 4.44 -2.00 10.23
N THR A 74 3.32 -1.45 9.73
CA THR A 74 2.00 -2.05 9.88
C THR A 74 1.85 -3.32 9.04
N GLY A 75 2.41 -3.35 7.82
CA GLY A 75 2.42 -4.53 6.97
C GLY A 75 2.42 -4.24 5.48
N ASP A 76 1.91 -3.08 5.08
CA ASP A 76 1.69 -2.71 3.67
C ASP A 76 2.98 -2.71 2.84
N ILE A 77 2.84 -2.99 1.54
CA ILE A 77 3.86 -2.61 0.57
C ILE A 77 3.76 -1.09 0.39
N ILE A 78 4.89 -0.39 0.51
CA ILE A 78 4.91 1.07 0.41
C ILE A 78 5.53 1.47 -0.92
N LEU A 79 4.73 2.13 -1.74
CA LEU A 79 5.17 2.71 -3.01
C LEU A 79 5.40 4.21 -2.79
N LEU A 80 6.66 4.64 -2.86
CA LEU A 80 7.10 5.96 -2.41
C LEU A 80 7.23 6.93 -3.57
N GLY A 81 6.30 7.86 -3.69
CA GLY A 81 6.41 8.95 -4.64
C GLY A 81 5.66 8.71 -5.93
N ALA A 82 4.44 9.23 -5.98
CA ALA A 82 3.69 9.46 -7.20
C ALA A 82 3.13 10.89 -7.21
N ARG A 83 2.78 11.37 -8.40
CA ARG A 83 2.00 12.60 -8.58
C ARG A 83 0.51 12.33 -8.41
N THR A 84 -0.28 13.37 -8.15
CA THR A 84 -1.72 13.24 -7.90
C THR A 84 -2.45 12.66 -9.13
N GLU A 85 -2.05 13.10 -10.31
CA GLU A 85 -2.60 12.68 -11.60
C GLU A 85 -2.46 11.17 -11.86
N ASN A 86 -1.49 10.49 -11.22
CA ASN A 86 -1.22 9.07 -11.42
C ASN A 86 -1.91 8.17 -10.39
N LEU A 87 -2.59 8.71 -9.38
CA LEU A 87 -3.18 7.90 -8.30
C LEU A 87 -4.32 7.00 -8.81
N GLU A 88 -5.26 7.59 -9.56
CA GLU A 88 -6.39 6.85 -10.15
C GLU A 88 -5.95 5.87 -11.23
N PRO A 89 -5.08 6.24 -12.21
CA PRO A 89 -4.54 5.27 -13.18
C PRO A 89 -3.80 4.10 -12.52
N PHE A 90 -3.00 4.37 -11.48
CA PHE A 90 -2.33 3.31 -10.75
C PHE A 90 -3.33 2.39 -10.05
N PHE A 91 -4.34 2.94 -9.37
CA PHE A 91 -5.34 2.16 -8.67
C PHE A 91 -6.19 1.31 -9.62
N TRP A 92 -6.54 1.85 -10.77
CA TRP A 92 -7.22 1.10 -11.83
C TRP A 92 -6.39 -0.11 -12.28
N ASP A 93 -5.12 0.10 -12.64
CA ASP A 93 -4.25 -0.99 -13.09
C ASP A 93 -3.98 -2.02 -11.97
N LEU A 94 -3.79 -1.56 -10.73
CA LEU A 94 -3.60 -2.43 -9.56
C LEU A 94 -4.79 -3.37 -9.35
N THR A 95 -6.01 -2.84 -9.45
CA THR A 95 -7.25 -3.61 -9.25
C THR A 95 -7.58 -4.50 -10.44
N HIS A 96 -7.46 -4.00 -11.67
CA HIS A 96 -7.88 -4.72 -12.88
C HIS A 96 -6.83 -5.70 -13.42
N GLU A 97 -5.54 -5.38 -13.31
CA GLU A 97 -4.47 -6.24 -13.84
C GLU A 97 -3.92 -7.20 -12.78
N MET A 98 -3.86 -6.78 -11.51
CA MET A 98 -3.29 -7.60 -10.43
C MET A 98 -4.33 -8.17 -9.45
N GLY A 99 -5.55 -7.63 -9.43
CA GLY A 99 -6.55 -8.01 -8.42
C GLY A 99 -6.10 -7.68 -6.99
N GLN A 100 -5.25 -6.67 -6.84
CA GLN A 100 -4.77 -6.19 -5.54
C GLN A 100 -5.44 -4.87 -5.18
N ASP A 101 -5.45 -4.57 -3.89
CA ASP A 101 -6.13 -3.40 -3.34
C ASP A 101 -5.18 -2.53 -2.51
N LEU A 102 -5.63 -1.33 -2.17
CA LEU A 102 -4.93 -0.42 -1.26
C LEU A 102 -5.04 -0.91 0.19
N GLY A 103 -4.06 -0.49 0.99
CA GLY A 103 -4.07 -0.64 2.45
C GLY A 103 -4.77 0.53 3.14
N GLY A 104 -4.92 0.44 4.46
CA GLY A 104 -5.61 1.46 5.27
C GLY A 104 -4.71 2.63 5.72
N SER A 105 -5.29 3.84 5.79
CA SER A 105 -4.68 5.00 6.46
C SER A 105 -5.75 6.02 6.88
N GLY A 106 -5.51 6.75 7.97
CA GLY A 106 -6.47 7.71 8.50
C GLY A 106 -7.13 7.19 9.78
N SER A 107 -8.30 7.71 10.13
CA SER A 107 -9.03 7.31 11.34
C SER A 107 -9.91 6.08 11.08
N ASN A 108 -9.29 5.00 10.62
CA ASN A 108 -9.96 3.77 10.17
C ASN A 108 -9.21 2.50 10.60
N LEU A 109 -9.77 1.32 10.30
CA LEU A 109 -9.07 0.06 10.49
C LEU A 109 -7.84 0.03 9.58
N ARG A 110 -6.69 -0.33 10.13
CA ARG A 110 -5.46 -0.43 9.36
C ARG A 110 -5.26 -1.83 8.85
N THR A 111 -4.48 -1.96 7.77
CA THR A 111 -4.14 -3.25 7.17
C THR A 111 -3.66 -4.24 8.23
N PRO A 112 -4.39 -5.33 8.47
CA PRO A 112 -3.95 -6.32 9.44
C PRO A 112 -2.64 -6.98 8.99
N ALA A 113 -1.82 -7.43 9.94
CA ALA A 113 -0.64 -8.26 9.67
C ALA A 113 -0.57 -9.44 10.64
N CYS A 114 0.04 -10.54 10.19
CA CYS A 114 0.26 -11.73 11.01
C CYS A 114 1.66 -12.31 10.80
N CYS A 115 2.12 -13.10 11.78
CA CYS A 115 3.35 -13.86 11.65
C CYS A 115 3.18 -14.99 10.61
N LEU A 116 4.27 -15.68 10.27
CA LEU A 116 4.25 -16.78 9.31
C LEU A 116 3.38 -17.98 9.74
N GLY A 117 3.04 -18.11 11.03
CA GLY A 117 2.15 -19.17 11.51
C GLY A 117 2.57 -20.57 11.07
N GLN A 118 1.59 -21.43 10.82
CA GLN A 118 1.81 -22.82 10.44
C GLN A 118 2.37 -23.02 9.03
N SER A 119 2.54 -21.96 8.22
CA SER A 119 3.22 -22.07 6.91
C SER A 119 4.65 -22.59 7.05
N ARG A 120 5.33 -22.27 8.17
CA ARG A 120 6.70 -22.71 8.43
C ARG A 120 7.07 -22.87 9.90
N LEU A 121 6.14 -22.63 10.84
CA LEU A 121 6.38 -22.83 12.28
C LEU A 121 5.70 -24.11 12.77
N ARG A 122 6.47 -24.98 13.44
CA ARG A 122 5.98 -26.25 14.01
C ARG A 122 5.13 -26.05 15.28
N VAL A 123 5.30 -24.95 16.00
CA VAL A 123 4.74 -24.70 17.35
C VAL A 123 3.79 -23.50 17.41
N GLY A 124 3.07 -23.21 16.32
CA GLY A 124 2.05 -22.16 16.35
C GLY A 124 0.91 -22.53 17.30
N LEU A 125 0.74 -21.76 18.38
CA LEU A 125 -0.34 -21.94 19.36
C LEU A 125 -1.72 -21.59 18.78
N LEU A 126 -1.75 -20.67 17.81
CA LEU A 126 -2.94 -20.32 17.04
C LEU A 126 -2.83 -20.92 15.62
N PRO A 127 -3.71 -21.87 15.25
CA PRO A 127 -3.72 -22.39 13.90
C PRO A 127 -4.24 -21.35 12.91
N ASN A 128 -3.83 -21.47 11.64
CA ASN A 128 -4.43 -20.73 10.52
C ASN A 128 -4.40 -19.19 10.60
N THR A 129 -3.40 -18.58 11.27
CA THR A 129 -3.30 -17.12 11.40
C THR A 129 -3.35 -16.36 10.07
N GLN A 130 -2.86 -16.96 8.98
CA GLN A 130 -2.95 -16.40 7.63
C GLN A 130 -4.38 -16.37 7.11
N VAL A 131 -5.14 -17.45 7.31
CA VAL A 131 -6.53 -17.59 6.86
C VAL A 131 -7.42 -16.66 7.66
N SER A 132 -7.25 -16.60 8.98
CA SER A 132 -7.98 -15.66 9.83
C SER A 132 -7.74 -14.21 9.41
N LEU A 133 -6.48 -13.84 9.14
CA LEU A 133 -6.16 -12.50 8.67
C LEU A 133 -6.82 -12.19 7.32
N TYR A 134 -6.77 -13.13 6.37
CA TYR A 134 -7.40 -12.96 5.08
C TYR A 134 -8.91 -12.74 5.19
N HIS A 135 -9.60 -13.53 6.03
CA HIS A 135 -11.03 -13.36 6.26
C HIS A 135 -11.37 -12.05 6.95
N LEU A 136 -10.60 -11.64 7.96
CA LEU A 136 -10.83 -10.36 8.63
C LEU A 136 -10.64 -9.17 7.70
N ASN A 137 -9.63 -9.23 6.83
CA ASN A 137 -9.37 -8.19 5.84
C ASN A 137 -10.56 -8.04 4.87
N LEU A 138 -11.04 -9.16 4.32
CA LEU A 138 -12.20 -9.13 3.42
C LEU A 138 -13.51 -8.78 4.13
N HIS A 139 -13.69 -9.21 5.38
CA HIS A 139 -14.92 -8.97 6.13
C HIS A 139 -15.08 -7.50 6.50
N TYR A 140 -13.98 -6.84 6.87
CA TYR A 140 -13.96 -5.44 7.31
C TYR A 140 -13.35 -4.50 6.26
N GLN A 141 -13.53 -4.79 4.98
CA GLN A 141 -12.93 -4.00 3.91
C GLN A 141 -13.44 -2.55 3.93
N ASP A 142 -14.72 -2.34 4.22
CA ASP A 142 -15.34 -1.01 4.34
C ASP A 142 -14.66 -0.19 5.44
N GLU A 143 -14.43 -0.80 6.61
CA GLU A 143 -13.75 -0.14 7.74
C GLU A 143 -12.25 0.10 7.49
N ILE A 144 -11.65 -0.52 6.47
CA ILE A 144 -10.24 -0.31 6.08
C ILE A 144 -10.08 0.87 5.13
N ILE A 145 -11.06 1.07 4.24
CA ILE A 145 -10.97 2.04 3.14
C ILE A 145 -11.74 3.33 3.41
N VAL A 146 -12.76 3.31 4.27
CA VAL A 146 -13.61 4.47 4.66
C VAL A 146 -13.13 5.14 5.94
#